data_AF-A0A7C5T885-F1
#
_entry.id   AF-A0A7C5T885-F1
#
_cell.length_a   1.000
_cell.length_b   1.000
_cell.length_c   1.000
_cell.angle_alpha   90.00
_cell.angle_beta   90.00
_cell.angle_gamma   90.00
#
_symmetry.space_group_name_H-M   'P 1'
#
loop_
_entity.id
_entity.type
_entity.pdbx_description
1 polymer ?
#
loop_
_entity_poly.entity_id
_entity_poly.type
_entity_poly.pdbx_seq_one_letter_code
_entity_poly.pdbx_strand_id
1 'polypeptide(L)'
;MTEFEKRMKSKLESMRASILSKIKFSTSIPQEERSDIIDLTSVEKLRDVESIVTSIDTDILKLIERALDKIQSGTYGYCEICGIKIDRERLEEVPYVRYCIDCQEKVELEERVSRVEEET
;
A
#
# COMPACT_ATOMS: atom_id res chain seq x y z
N MET A 1 13.48 6.27 20.42
CA MET A 1 13.21 5.17 19.48
C MET A 1 13.47 3.84 20.15
N THR A 2 12.48 2.94 20.15
CA THR A 2 12.57 1.59 20.70
C THR A 2 13.27 0.61 19.75
N GLU A 3 13.75 -0.55 20.23
CA GLU A 3 14.30 -1.61 19.36
C GLU A 3 13.27 -2.12 18.35
N PHE A 4 12.00 -2.19 18.76
CA PHE A 4 10.90 -2.53 17.88
C PHE A 4 10.75 -1.53 16.73
N GLU A 5 10.73 -0.23 17.02
CA GLU A 5 10.65 0.83 16.00
C GLU A 5 11.83 0.79 15.04
N LYS A 6 13.05 0.52 15.51
CA LYS A 6 14.23 0.36 14.65
C LYS A 6 14.06 -0.81 13.68
N ARG A 7 13.58 -1.96 14.17
CA ARG A 7 13.33 -3.15 13.34
C ARG A 7 12.25 -2.89 12.30
N MET A 8 11.15 -2.23 12.70
CA MET A 8 10.06 -1.87 11.79
C MET A 8 10.50 -0.83 10.76
N LYS A 9 11.30 0.16 11.15
CA LYS A 9 11.88 1.15 10.24
C LYS A 9 12.70 0.47 9.14
N SER A 10 13.60 -0.43 9.51
CA SER A 10 14.42 -1.18 8.54
C SER A 10 13.55 -2.01 7.58
N LYS A 11 12.49 -2.67 8.09
CA LYS A 11 11.52 -3.40 7.27
C LYS A 11 10.81 -2.47 6.28
N LEU A 12 10.32 -1.32 6.74
CA LEU A 12 9.63 -0.31 5.92
C LEU A 12 10.55 0.28 4.84
N GLU A 13 11.82 0.55 5.16
CA GLU A 13 12.82 1.06 4.20
C GLU A 13 13.12 0.03 3.09
N SER A 14 13.21 -1.25 3.44
CA SER A 14 13.38 -2.34 2.47
C SER A 14 12.17 -2.46 1.54
N MET A 15 10.94 -2.41 2.11
CA MET A 15 9.70 -2.45 1.33
C MET A 15 9.60 -1.24 0.39
N ARG A 16 9.92 -0.03 0.88
CA ARG A 16 9.97 1.20 0.09
C ARG A 16 10.90 1.05 -1.11
N ALA A 17 12.12 0.55 -0.89
CA ALA A 17 13.09 0.33 -1.96
C ALA A 17 12.57 -0.66 -3.01
N SER A 18 11.95 -1.76 -2.56
CA SER A 18 11.36 -2.77 -3.45
C SER A 18 10.25 -2.18 -4.34
N ILE A 19 9.31 -1.44 -3.75
CA ILE A 19 8.20 -0.82 -4.51
C ILE A 19 8.71 0.22 -5.51
N LEU A 20 9.63 1.10 -5.08
CA LEU A 20 10.23 2.08 -5.98
C LEU A 20 10.97 1.44 -7.16
N SER A 21 11.62 0.30 -6.94
CA SER A 21 12.28 -0.44 -8.02
C SER A 21 11.28 -1.03 -9.02
N LYS A 22 10.15 -1.58 -8.55
CA LYS A 22 9.07 -2.11 -9.40
C LYS A 22 8.44 -1.01 -10.26
N ILE A 23 8.09 0.11 -9.64
CA ILE A 23 7.47 1.25 -10.34
C ILE A 23 8.41 1.77 -11.44
N LYS A 24 9.70 1.98 -11.14
CA LYS A 24 10.69 2.42 -12.13
C LYS A 24 10.84 1.45 -13.30
N PHE A 25 10.80 0.14 -13.02
CA PHE A 25 10.91 -0.88 -14.05
C PHE A 25 9.71 -0.85 -15.02
N SER A 26 8.48 -0.72 -14.49
CA SER A 26 7.24 -0.64 -15.29
C SER A 26 7.26 0.51 -16.31
N THR A 27 7.84 1.65 -15.94
CA THR A 27 7.95 2.84 -16.81
C THR A 27 9.05 2.77 -17.88
N SER A 28 9.93 1.76 -17.84
CA SER A 28 11.15 1.72 -18.66
C SER A 28 11.06 0.86 -19.93
N ILE A 29 9.92 0.21 -20.18
CA ILE A 29 9.71 -0.61 -21.39
C ILE A 29 9.15 0.27 -22.51
N PRO A 30 9.88 0.46 -23.63
CA PRO A 30 9.36 1.17 -24.81
C PRO A 30 8.13 0.45 -25.37
N GLN A 31 7.08 1.23 -25.65
CA GLN A 31 5.78 0.74 -26.14
C GLN A 31 5.86 0.01 -27.49
N GLU A 32 6.90 0.27 -28.28
CA GLU A 32 7.01 -0.12 -29.69
C GLU A 32 7.38 -1.60 -29.90
N GLU A 33 8.07 -2.26 -28.97
CA GLU A 33 8.49 -3.67 -29.13
C GLU A 33 7.43 -4.70 -28.68
N ARG A 34 6.33 -4.26 -28.04
CA ARG A 34 5.25 -5.15 -27.59
C ARG A 34 4.16 -5.40 -28.65
N SER A 35 4.11 -4.60 -29.72
CA SER A 35 2.94 -4.50 -30.60
C SER A 35 2.82 -5.60 -31.67
N ASP A 36 3.91 -6.33 -31.97
CA ASP A 36 3.95 -7.17 -33.18
C ASP A 36 3.78 -8.68 -32.92
N ILE A 37 3.62 -9.11 -31.65
CA ILE A 37 3.67 -10.54 -31.28
C ILE A 37 2.43 -11.01 -30.47
N ILE A 38 1.57 -10.10 -30.01
CA ILE A 38 0.45 -10.44 -29.10
C ILE A 38 -0.84 -9.81 -29.63
N ASP A 39 -1.89 -10.63 -29.75
CA ASP A 39 -3.25 -10.23 -30.10
C ASP A 39 -3.68 -8.95 -29.34
N LEU A 40 -4.08 -7.91 -30.08
CA LEU A 40 -4.40 -6.57 -29.57
C LEU A 40 -5.36 -6.60 -28.37
N THR A 41 -6.30 -7.55 -28.37
CA THR A 41 -7.29 -7.71 -27.29
C THR A 41 -6.68 -8.22 -25.97
N SER A 42 -5.56 -8.94 -26.04
CA SER A 42 -4.84 -9.43 -24.87
C SER A 42 -3.93 -8.35 -24.29
N VAL A 43 -3.38 -7.47 -25.12
CA VAL A 43 -2.52 -6.35 -24.69
C VAL A 43 -3.30 -5.32 -23.89
N GLU A 44 -4.50 -4.95 -24.33
CA GLU A 44 -5.35 -3.98 -23.62
C GLU A 44 -5.69 -4.46 -22.20
N LYS A 45 -6.14 -5.71 -22.06
CA LYS A 45 -6.45 -6.32 -20.75
C LYS A 45 -5.24 -6.40 -19.83
N LEU A 46 -4.06 -6.71 -20.37
CA LEU A 46 -2.82 -6.76 -19.59
C LEU A 46 -2.36 -5.37 -19.13
N ARG A 47 -2.60 -4.33 -19.93
CA ARG A 47 -2.31 -2.94 -19.56
C ARG A 47 -3.19 -2.44 -18.42
N ASP A 48 -4.48 -2.78 -18.44
CA ASP A 48 -5.40 -2.41 -17.36
C ASP A 48 -4.96 -3.02 -16.03
N VAL A 49 -4.56 -4.30 -16.05
CA VAL A 49 -4.02 -4.99 -14.86
C VAL A 49 -2.72 -4.33 -14.39
N GLU A 50 -1.79 -4.01 -15.29
CA GLU A 50 -0.53 -3.35 -14.95
C GLU A 50 -0.74 -1.95 -14.35
N SER A 51 -1.75 -1.21 -14.84
CA SER A 51 -2.15 0.09 -14.29
C SER A 51 -2.71 -0.04 -12.87
N ILE A 52 -3.61 -1.02 -12.65
CA ILE A 52 -4.19 -1.30 -11.33
C ILE A 52 -3.08 -1.68 -10.33
N VAL A 53 -2.17 -2.58 -10.71
CA VAL A 53 -1.06 -3.01 -9.84
C VAL A 53 -0.17 -1.83 -9.47
N THR A 54 0.18 -0.98 -10.45
CA THR A 54 0.96 0.24 -10.18
C THR A 54 0.23 1.17 -9.22
N SER A 55 -1.08 1.37 -9.39
CA SER A 55 -1.89 2.19 -8.47
C SER A 55 -1.82 1.66 -7.04
N ILE A 56 -2.01 0.35 -6.86
CA ILE A 56 -1.91 -0.31 -5.54
C ILE A 56 -0.52 -0.10 -4.93
N ASP A 57 0.54 -0.32 -5.70
CA ASP A 57 1.92 -0.12 -5.25
C ASP A 57 2.17 1.33 -4.82
N THR A 58 1.63 2.31 -5.55
CA THR A 58 1.74 3.73 -5.17
C THR A 58 0.99 4.06 -3.89
N ASP A 59 -0.16 3.44 -3.63
CA ASP A 59 -0.90 3.65 -2.39
C ASP A 59 -0.20 3.01 -1.20
N ILE A 60 0.34 1.80 -1.36
CA ILE A 60 1.17 1.16 -0.34
C ILE A 60 2.42 2.02 -0.05
N LEU A 61 3.05 2.60 -1.08
CA LEU A 61 4.19 3.49 -0.88
C LEU A 61 3.84 4.70 0.00
N LYS A 62 2.69 5.34 -0.23
CA LYS A 62 2.20 6.44 0.63
C LYS A 62 2.01 5.99 2.07
N LEU A 63 1.47 4.79 2.29
CA LEU A 63 1.30 4.23 3.63
C LEU A 63 2.65 3.98 4.32
N ILE A 64 3.63 3.47 3.58
CA ILE A 64 5.00 3.25 4.09
C ILE A 64 5.66 4.58 4.48
N GLU A 65 5.57 5.60 3.62
CA GLU A 65 6.14 6.92 3.92
C GLU A 65 5.49 7.54 5.15
N ARG A 66 4.17 7.44 5.27
CA ARG A 66 3.44 7.87 6.48
C ARG A 66 3.90 7.11 7.73
N ALA A 67 4.10 5.79 7.64
CA ALA A 67 4.58 4.99 8.75
C ALA A 67 5.99 5.40 9.19
N LEU A 68 6.89 5.68 8.23
CA LEU A 68 8.24 6.19 8.49
C LEU A 68 8.20 7.56 9.18
N ASP A 69 7.32 8.47 8.75
CA ASP A 69 7.12 9.78 9.39
C ASP A 69 6.60 9.64 10.82
N LYS A 70 5.70 8.68 11.07
CA LYS A 70 5.21 8.37 12.42
C LYS A 70 6.31 7.80 13.33
N ILE A 71 7.25 7.02 12.77
CA ILE A 71 8.42 6.56 13.53
C ILE A 71 9.30 7.75 13.90
N GLN A 72 9.52 8.69 12.99
CA GLN A 72 10.32 9.88 13.25
C GLN A 72 9.67 10.80 14.31
N SER A 73 8.35 10.97 14.25
CA SER A 73 7.59 11.77 15.23
C SER A 73 7.31 11.05 16.54
N GLY A 74 7.64 9.76 16.65
CA GLY A 74 7.41 8.96 17.87
C GLY A 74 5.96 8.54 18.10
N THR A 75 5.10 8.62 17.08
CA THR A 75 3.67 8.26 17.13
C THR A 75 3.35 6.94 16.43
N TYR A 76 4.37 6.19 16.04
CA TYR A 76 4.22 4.89 15.39
C TYR A 76 3.55 3.86 16.31
N GLY A 77 2.71 3.01 15.73
CA GLY A 77 1.99 1.96 16.45
C GLY A 77 0.72 2.41 17.17
N TYR A 78 0.22 3.62 16.89
CA TYR A 78 -1.08 4.10 17.37
C TYR A 78 -2.06 4.28 16.20
N CYS A 79 -3.29 3.81 16.41
CA CYS A 79 -4.38 3.92 15.46
C CYS A 79 -4.73 5.38 15.21
N GLU A 80 -4.89 5.74 13.94
CA GLU A 80 -5.16 7.13 13.55
C GLU A 80 -6.61 7.58 13.79
N ILE A 81 -7.52 6.63 14.04
CA ILE A 81 -8.94 6.93 14.31
C ILE A 81 -9.18 7.03 15.82
N CYS A 82 -8.85 5.99 16.57
CA CYS A 82 -9.15 5.93 18.02
C CYS A 82 -7.97 6.30 18.92
N GLY A 83 -6.75 6.44 18.39
CA GLY A 83 -5.55 6.74 19.18
C GLY A 83 -5.03 5.57 20.03
N ILE A 84 -5.66 4.39 19.98
CA ILE A 84 -5.25 3.21 20.76
C ILE A 84 -4.04 2.54 20.09
N LYS A 85 -3.23 1.84 20.89
CA LYS A 85 -2.11 1.03 20.38
C LYS A 85 -2.61 -0.05 19.43
N ILE A 86 -1.97 -0.15 18.27
CA ILE A 86 -2.15 -1.24 17.32
C ILE A 86 -1.40 -2.46 17.86
N ASP A 87 -1.99 -3.65 17.69
CA ASP A 87 -1.36 -4.90 18.08
C ASP A 87 0.04 -5.03 17.42
N ARG A 88 1.01 -5.49 18.20
CA ARG A 88 2.36 -5.73 17.72
C ARG A 88 2.38 -6.80 16.64
N GLU A 89 1.60 -7.87 16.77
CA GLU A 89 1.53 -8.95 15.78
C GLU A 89 1.07 -8.39 14.42
N ARG A 90 0.08 -7.49 14.45
CA ARG A 90 -0.41 -6.80 13.24
C ARG A 90 0.67 -5.91 12.62
N LEU A 91 1.43 -5.16 13.42
CA LEU A 91 2.53 -4.31 12.94
C LEU A 91 3.73 -5.14 12.45
N GLU A 92 3.96 -6.31 13.03
CA GLU A 92 5.01 -7.22 12.59
C GLU A 92 4.70 -7.80 11.21
N GLU A 93 3.45 -8.17 10.97
CA GLU A 93 3.01 -8.67 9.67
C GLU A 93 2.93 -7.53 8.63
N VAL A 94 2.19 -6.48 8.97
CA VAL A 94 1.90 -5.34 8.08
C VAL A 94 2.33 -4.03 8.75
N PRO A 95 3.60 -3.61 8.63
CA PRO A 95 4.15 -2.47 9.37
C PRO A 95 3.64 -1.09 8.91
N TYR A 96 2.93 -1.02 7.79
CA TYR A 96 2.39 0.22 7.23
C TYR A 96 0.90 0.45 7.57
N VAL A 97 0.29 -0.39 8.43
CA VAL A 97 -1.13 -0.21 8.82
C VAL A 97 -1.36 1.09 9.57
N ARG A 98 -2.49 1.75 9.25
CA ARG A 98 -2.92 2.99 9.90
C ARG A 98 -3.86 2.77 11.09
N TYR A 99 -4.59 1.66 11.07
CA TYR A 99 -5.73 1.44 11.96
C TYR A 99 -5.58 0.15 12.78
N CYS A 100 -6.16 0.14 13.99
CA CYS A 100 -6.41 -1.09 14.72
C CYS A 100 -7.47 -1.93 13.98
N ILE A 101 -7.64 -3.19 14.38
CA ILE A 101 -8.56 -4.12 13.71
C ILE A 101 -10.01 -3.60 13.75
N ASP A 102 -10.47 -3.07 14.89
CA ASP A 102 -11.84 -2.58 15.04
C ASP A 102 -12.12 -1.35 14.16
N CYS A 103 -11.14 -0.46 14.03
CA CYS A 103 -11.29 0.73 13.18
C CYS A 103 -11.15 0.37 11.70
N GLN A 104 -10.33 -0.61 11.36
CA GLN A 104 -10.23 -1.13 10.00
C GLN A 104 -11.56 -1.73 9.55
N GLU A 105 -12.19 -2.56 10.39
CA GLU A 105 -13.47 -3.20 10.08
C GLU A 105 -14.59 -2.16 9.86
N LYS A 106 -14.60 -1.08 10.64
CA LYS A 106 -15.54 0.03 10.45
C LYS A 106 -15.35 0.75 9.12
N VAL A 107 -14.11 1.06 8.75
CA VAL A 107 -13.80 1.71 7.46
C VAL A 107 -14.23 0.82 6.30
N GLU A 108 -13.94 -0.48 6.37
CA GLU A 108 -14.35 -1.44 5.33
C GLU A 108 -15.88 -1.58 5.25
N LEU A 109 -16.59 -1.54 6.38
CA LEU A 109 -18.04 -1.55 6.40
C LEU A 109 -18.62 -0.27 5.79
N GLU A 110 -18.09 0.90 6.14
CA GLU A 110 -18.50 2.19 5.57
C GLU A 110 -18.28 2.23 4.05
N GLU A 111 -17.11 1.79 3.57
CA GLU A 111 -16.81 1.67 2.14
C GLU A 111 -17.73 0.70 1.40
N ARG A 112 -18.18 -0.37 2.07
CA ARG A 112 -19.15 -1.32 1.50
C ARG A 112 -20.54 -0.72 1.41
N VAL A 113 -20.97 0.01 2.44
CA VAL A 113 -22.28 0.67 2.46
C VAL A 113 -22.33 1.76 1.39
N SER A 114 -21.30 2.60 1.28
CA SER A 114 -21.26 3.68 0.30
C SER A 114 -21.37 3.18 -1.15
N ARG A 115 -20.73 2.06 -1.47
CA ARG A 115 -20.83 1.43 -2.79
C ARG A 115 -22.25 0.96 -3.11
N VAL A 116 -22.98 0.44 -2.13
CA VAL A 116 -24.37 -0.01 -2.32
C VAL A 116 -25.29 1.19 -2.55
N GLU A 117 -25.08 2.30 -1.85
CA GLU A 117 -25.86 3.53 -2.03
C GLU A 117 -25.64 4.20 -3.39
N GLU A 118 -24.43 4.11 -3.96
CA GLU A 118 -24.12 4.61 -5.31
C GLU A 118 -24.78 3.79 -6.44
N GLU A 119 -25.18 2.55 -6.16
CA GLU A 119 -25.79 1.62 -7.12
C GLU A 119 -27.34 1.64 -7.10
N THR A 120 -27.95 2.32 -6.11
CA THR A 120 -29.41 2.45 -5.92
C THR A 120 -29.97 3.80 -6.35
#